data_AF-A0A383BFV2-F1
#
_entry.id   AF-A0A383BFV2-F1
#
_cell.length_a   1.000
_cell.length_b   1.000
_cell.length_c   1.000
_cell.angle_alpha   90.00
_cell.angle_beta   90.00
_cell.angle_gamma   90.00
#
_symmetry.space_group_name_H-M   'P 1'
#
loop_
_entity.id
_entity.type
_entity.pdbx_description
1 polymer ?
#
loop_
_entity_poly.entity_id
_entity_poly.type
_entity_poly.pdbx_seq_one_letter_code
_entity_poly.pdbx_strand_id
1 'polypeptide(L)'
;CGTELLDDGTCGTSCSPGDVNEDATLDVLDVVAIVSYILDSSQEPAFDLACADFNGDGDVDVLDVVAMVTIILDSRSSDATEASLNINNGMVSLDANGFVGAVQMTLSHGAGFTIELTNKAMVADYRTNSNSTTLIIVAPESDELFKVSGDFTIEEIIVANANSQVSIAMPTELTLSQAYPNPFNPSTTMDVYVPADGFVSLSVYNVMGQKVDMLHSGNMSEGNHSITWNASSLTSGMYFVRAEST
;
A
#
# COMPACT_ATOMS: atom_id res chain seq x y z
N CYS A 1 29.48 -18.63 -2.25
CA CYS A 1 30.60 -18.10 -3.05
C CYS A 1 30.35 -18.46 -4.50
N GLY A 2 30.12 -17.44 -5.35
CA GLY A 2 30.24 -17.59 -6.80
C GLY A 2 31.63 -18.10 -7.20
N THR A 3 31.76 -18.57 -8.42
CA THR A 3 32.79 -19.55 -8.84
C THR A 3 34.23 -19.05 -8.96
N GLU A 4 34.58 -17.83 -8.50
CA GLU A 4 35.95 -17.32 -8.60
C GLU A 4 36.53 -16.88 -7.24
N LEU A 5 37.69 -17.46 -6.90
CA LEU A 5 38.51 -17.07 -5.75
C LEU A 5 39.56 -16.06 -6.21
N LEU A 6 39.72 -14.95 -5.49
CA LEU A 6 40.85 -14.05 -5.70
C LEU A 6 42.14 -14.66 -5.13
N ASP A 7 43.28 -14.23 -5.70
CA ASP A 7 44.62 -14.78 -5.45
C ASP A 7 45.16 -14.49 -4.02
N ASP A 8 44.43 -13.72 -3.20
CA ASP A 8 44.76 -13.38 -1.82
C ASP A 8 43.92 -14.15 -0.76
N GLY A 9 43.05 -15.06 -1.20
CA GLY A 9 42.20 -15.85 -0.30
C GLY A 9 41.05 -15.07 0.33
N THR A 10 40.80 -13.83 -0.11
CA THR A 10 39.56 -13.12 0.16
C THR A 10 38.53 -13.44 -0.92
N CYS A 11 37.24 -13.47 -0.57
CA CYS A 11 36.20 -13.48 -1.59
C CYS A 11 36.24 -12.15 -2.32
N GLY A 12 36.56 -12.17 -3.62
CA GLY A 12 36.28 -11.03 -4.48
C GLY A 12 34.77 -10.90 -4.58
N THR A 13 34.22 -9.83 -4.02
CA THR A 13 32.84 -9.41 -4.24
C THR A 13 32.76 -8.90 -5.68
N SER A 14 32.57 -9.81 -6.64
CA SER A 14 32.56 -9.48 -8.06
C SER A 14 31.14 -9.35 -8.60
N CYS A 15 30.30 -8.58 -7.92
CA CYS A 15 29.09 -8.05 -8.54
C CYS A 15 29.19 -6.53 -8.56
N SER A 16 28.65 -5.93 -9.60
CA SER A 16 28.45 -4.48 -9.59
C SER A 16 27.30 -4.21 -8.62
N PRO A 17 27.43 -3.27 -7.65
CA PRO A 17 26.34 -2.95 -6.75
C PRO A 17 25.06 -2.64 -7.54
N GLY A 18 23.96 -3.27 -7.15
CA GLY A 18 22.65 -3.16 -7.79
C GLY A 18 22.44 -4.01 -9.05
N ASP A 19 23.49 -4.53 -9.68
CA ASP A 19 23.37 -5.50 -10.79
C ASP A 19 23.20 -6.90 -10.21
N VAL A 20 21.95 -7.25 -9.92
CA VAL A 20 21.61 -8.51 -9.24
C VAL A 20 21.33 -9.62 -10.24
N ASN A 21 21.07 -9.30 -11.51
CA ASN A 21 20.86 -10.31 -12.55
C ASN A 21 22.16 -10.70 -13.30
N GLU A 22 23.28 -10.05 -12.95
CA GLU A 22 24.63 -10.24 -13.49
C GLU A 22 24.74 -9.97 -15.01
N ASP A 23 23.92 -9.07 -15.55
CA ASP A 23 23.95 -8.68 -16.96
C ASP A 23 24.89 -7.50 -17.28
N ALA A 24 25.60 -7.00 -16.26
CA ALA A 24 26.52 -5.87 -16.31
C ALA A 24 25.85 -4.50 -16.56
N THR A 25 24.53 -4.42 -16.43
CA THR A 25 23.78 -3.16 -16.47
C THR A 25 22.98 -2.98 -15.19
N LEU A 26 22.78 -1.73 -14.78
CA LEU A 26 21.87 -1.37 -13.69
C LEU A 26 20.59 -0.85 -14.32
N ASP A 27 19.53 -1.64 -14.29
CA ASP A 27 18.26 -1.27 -14.91
C ASP A 27 17.02 -1.73 -14.12
N VAL A 28 15.85 -1.63 -14.76
CA VAL A 28 14.57 -1.98 -14.12
C VAL A 28 14.46 -3.47 -13.78
N LEU A 29 15.18 -4.35 -14.47
CA LEU A 29 15.18 -5.79 -14.21
C LEU A 29 15.80 -6.10 -12.85
N ASP A 30 16.84 -5.36 -12.45
CA ASP A 30 17.44 -5.48 -11.14
C ASP A 30 16.49 -5.04 -10.04
N VAL A 31 15.83 -3.90 -10.25
CA VAL A 31 14.82 -3.38 -9.33
C VAL A 31 13.69 -4.40 -9.12
N VAL A 32 13.20 -5.02 -10.18
CA VAL A 32 12.16 -6.06 -10.11
C VAL A 32 12.64 -7.30 -9.34
N ALA A 33 13.90 -7.70 -9.53
CA ALA A 33 14.47 -8.84 -8.82
C ALA A 33 14.57 -8.60 -7.31
N ILE A 34 15.01 -7.41 -6.88
CA ILE A 34 15.07 -7.03 -5.47
C ILE A 34 13.66 -6.90 -4.88
N VAL A 35 12.74 -6.22 -5.57
CA VAL A 35 11.33 -6.12 -5.13
C VAL A 35 10.72 -7.51 -4.93
N SER A 36 10.98 -8.44 -5.85
CA SER A 36 10.49 -9.82 -5.73
C SER A 36 11.04 -10.53 -4.48
N TYR A 37 12.32 -10.30 -4.15
CA TYR A 37 12.94 -10.84 -2.94
C TYR A 37 12.37 -10.21 -1.67
N ILE A 38 12.17 -8.89 -1.63
CA ILE A 38 11.57 -8.20 -0.48
C ILE A 38 10.14 -8.72 -0.23
N LEU A 39 9.37 -8.95 -1.30
CA LEU A 39 8.00 -9.49 -1.19
C LEU A 39 7.96 -10.97 -0.79
N ASP A 40 8.99 -11.75 -1.10
CA ASP A 40 9.09 -13.16 -0.71
C ASP A 40 10.53 -13.61 -0.37
N SER A 41 10.97 -13.26 0.84
CA SER A 41 12.28 -13.66 1.35
C SER A 41 12.39 -15.17 1.65
N SER A 42 11.29 -15.94 1.51
CA SER A 42 11.35 -17.40 1.65
C SER A 42 11.98 -18.09 0.44
N GLN A 43 12.10 -17.37 -0.68
CA GLN A 43 12.87 -17.84 -1.83
C GLN A 43 14.35 -17.51 -1.60
N GLU A 44 15.21 -18.51 -1.79
CA GLU A 44 16.64 -18.25 -1.94
C GLU A 44 16.82 -17.31 -3.15
N PRO A 45 17.41 -16.12 -2.95
CA PRO A 45 17.61 -15.19 -4.04
C PRO A 45 18.52 -15.83 -5.09
N ALA A 46 18.25 -15.56 -6.36
CA ALA A 46 19.11 -16.00 -7.46
C ALA A 46 20.43 -15.22 -7.54
N PHE A 47 20.64 -14.27 -6.63
CA PHE A 47 21.69 -13.26 -6.62
C PHE A 47 22.37 -13.19 -5.25
N ASP A 48 23.57 -12.62 -5.21
CA ASP A 48 24.28 -12.37 -3.96
C ASP A 48 23.68 -11.13 -3.26
N LEU A 49 23.25 -11.31 -2.01
CA LEU A 49 22.60 -10.27 -1.21
C LEU A 49 23.49 -9.05 -1.00
N ALA A 50 24.82 -9.23 -1.01
CA ALA A 50 25.75 -8.10 -0.92
C ALA A 50 25.71 -7.17 -2.14
N CYS A 51 25.16 -7.64 -3.27
CA CYS A 51 24.94 -6.85 -4.47
C CYS A 51 23.62 -6.08 -4.41
N ALA A 52 22.64 -6.66 -3.70
CA ALA A 52 21.31 -6.09 -3.54
C ALA A 52 21.24 -5.04 -2.42
N ASP A 53 22.10 -5.14 -1.39
CA ASP A 53 22.35 -4.10 -0.39
C ASP A 53 23.12 -2.94 -1.05
N PHE A 54 22.36 -2.08 -1.73
CA PHE A 54 22.88 -1.00 -2.54
C PHE A 54 23.34 0.18 -1.69
N ASN A 55 22.67 0.42 -0.56
CA ASN A 55 22.97 1.52 0.33
C ASN A 55 24.08 1.17 1.36
N GLY A 56 24.39 -0.12 1.54
CA GLY A 56 25.45 -0.65 2.39
C GLY A 56 25.11 -0.69 3.88
N ASP A 57 23.84 -0.75 4.25
CA ASP A 57 23.38 -0.79 5.64
C ASP A 57 23.31 -2.22 6.21
N GLY A 58 23.47 -3.23 5.36
CA GLY A 58 23.53 -4.65 5.71
C GLY A 58 22.21 -5.39 5.59
N ASP A 59 21.10 -4.70 5.31
CA ASP A 59 19.81 -5.28 5.01
C ASP A 59 19.49 -5.09 3.50
N VAL A 60 18.57 -5.88 2.96
CA VAL A 60 18.07 -5.70 1.59
C VAL A 60 16.60 -5.30 1.69
N ASP A 61 16.33 -4.01 1.51
CA ASP A 61 15.02 -3.42 1.74
C ASP A 61 14.62 -2.37 0.70
N VAL A 62 13.52 -1.66 0.97
CA VAL A 62 12.96 -0.66 0.05
C VAL A 62 13.91 0.52 -0.18
N LEU A 63 14.83 0.82 0.75
CA LEU A 63 15.81 1.89 0.60
C LEU A 63 16.85 1.55 -0.46
N ASP A 64 17.24 0.28 -0.62
CA ASP A 64 18.14 -0.16 -1.71
C ASP A 64 17.51 0.05 -3.07
N VAL A 65 16.25 -0.35 -3.20
CA VAL A 65 15.45 -0.15 -4.42
C VAL A 65 15.40 1.33 -4.77
N VAL A 66 15.14 2.20 -3.79
CA VAL A 66 15.06 3.64 -4.03
C VAL A 66 16.41 4.25 -4.41
N ALA A 67 17.49 3.81 -3.78
CA ALA A 67 18.84 4.25 -4.12
C ALA A 67 19.23 3.88 -5.56
N MET A 68 18.90 2.66 -6.00
CA MET A 68 19.10 2.21 -7.39
C MET A 68 18.27 3.02 -8.38
N VAL A 69 16.97 3.20 -8.09
CA VAL A 69 16.05 3.94 -8.96
C VAL A 69 16.47 5.40 -9.13
N THR A 70 17.06 6.00 -8.10
CA THR A 70 17.60 7.37 -8.15
C THR A 70 18.72 7.50 -9.19
N ILE A 71 19.54 6.47 -9.37
CA ILE A 71 20.58 6.43 -10.40
C ILE A 71 19.97 6.23 -11.79
N ILE A 72 18.96 5.36 -11.90
CA ILE A 72 18.29 5.05 -13.18
C ILE A 72 17.53 6.27 -13.72
N LEU A 73 16.80 6.99 -12.86
CA LEU A 73 15.90 8.07 -13.25
C LEU A 73 16.54 9.47 -13.23
N ASP A 74 17.80 9.56 -12.79
CA ASP A 74 18.51 10.81 -12.47
C ASP A 74 17.85 11.61 -11.33
N SER A 75 18.68 12.39 -10.64
CA SER A 75 18.36 13.14 -9.43
C SER A 75 17.20 14.13 -9.64
N ARG A 76 16.12 13.94 -8.86
CA ARG A 76 14.97 14.87 -8.80
C ARG A 76 15.23 15.95 -7.75
N SER A 77 14.76 17.18 -8.00
CA SER A 77 15.21 18.37 -7.25
C SER A 77 14.56 18.60 -5.87
N SER A 78 13.60 17.78 -5.44
CA SER A 78 13.00 17.91 -4.10
C SER A 78 12.36 16.61 -3.65
N ASP A 79 13.02 15.93 -2.73
CA ASP A 79 12.49 14.75 -2.04
C ASP A 79 11.41 15.13 -1.02
N ALA A 80 10.47 14.22 -0.79
CA ALA A 80 9.45 14.38 0.24
C ALA A 80 10.08 14.28 1.63
N THR A 81 9.68 15.16 2.54
CA THR A 81 10.01 15.04 3.98
C THR A 81 8.82 14.58 4.79
N GLU A 82 7.61 14.80 4.27
CA GLU A 82 6.35 14.44 4.91
C GLU A 82 5.38 13.91 3.84
N ALA A 83 4.58 12.92 4.24
CA ALA A 83 3.49 12.39 3.44
C ALA A 83 2.25 12.14 4.31
N SER A 84 1.06 12.14 3.71
CA SER A 84 -0.21 11.87 4.35
C SER A 84 -0.96 10.80 3.57
N LEU A 85 -1.40 9.76 4.27
CA LEU A 85 -2.21 8.70 3.67
C LEU A 85 -3.68 9.10 3.73
N ASN A 86 -4.41 8.89 2.62
CA ASN A 86 -5.84 9.11 2.54
C ASN A 86 -6.54 7.85 2.00
N ILE A 87 -7.65 7.48 2.63
CA ILE A 87 -8.47 6.32 2.24
C ILE A 87 -9.89 6.81 1.99
N ASN A 88 -10.30 6.77 0.72
CA ASN A 88 -11.61 7.24 0.28
C ASN A 88 -12.15 6.35 -0.84
N ASN A 89 -13.37 5.83 -0.71
CA ASN A 89 -14.00 5.00 -1.76
C ASN A 89 -13.17 3.78 -2.19
N GLY A 90 -12.55 3.10 -1.21
CA GLY A 90 -11.65 1.99 -1.49
C GLY A 90 -10.37 2.38 -2.24
N MET A 91 -10.14 3.68 -2.49
CA MET A 91 -8.92 4.22 -3.07
C MET A 91 -7.98 4.62 -1.93
N VAL A 92 -6.80 4.02 -1.88
CA VAL A 92 -5.71 4.44 -1.00
C VAL A 92 -4.78 5.35 -1.81
N SER A 93 -4.51 6.52 -1.26
CA SER A 93 -3.69 7.56 -1.88
C SER A 93 -2.71 8.18 -0.89
N LEU A 94 -1.62 8.73 -1.40
CA LEU A 94 -0.54 9.32 -0.62
C LEU A 94 -0.24 10.73 -1.14
N ASP A 95 -0.55 11.74 -0.34
CA ASP A 95 -0.17 13.13 -0.62
C ASP A 95 1.21 13.41 0.00
N ALA A 96 2.19 13.81 -0.80
CA ALA A 96 3.53 14.13 -0.32
C ALA A 96 3.97 15.55 -0.69
N ASN A 97 4.81 16.17 0.14
CA ASN A 97 5.35 17.51 -0.11
C ASN A 97 6.56 17.53 -1.08
N GLY A 98 6.88 16.39 -1.69
CA GLY A 98 8.01 16.22 -2.60
C GLY A 98 7.98 14.85 -3.26
N PHE A 99 9.10 14.44 -3.87
CA PHE A 99 9.22 13.17 -4.54
C PHE A 99 9.28 12.00 -3.55
N VAL A 100 8.47 10.98 -3.82
CA VAL A 100 8.49 9.69 -3.12
C VAL A 100 9.18 8.68 -4.03
N GLY A 101 10.23 8.05 -3.51
CA GLY A 101 11.00 7.02 -4.20
C GLY A 101 10.29 5.68 -4.20
N ALA A 102 9.73 5.27 -3.07
CA ALA A 102 8.92 4.06 -2.99
C ALA A 102 7.98 4.06 -1.77
N VAL A 103 6.95 3.22 -1.85
CA VAL A 103 6.01 2.91 -0.78
C VAL A 103 5.96 1.40 -0.60
N GLN A 104 6.29 0.93 0.59
CA GLN A 104 6.04 -0.44 1.03
C GLN A 104 4.94 -0.42 2.08
N MET A 105 4.00 -1.37 2.01
CA MET A 105 2.92 -1.48 2.98
C MET A 105 2.58 -2.94 3.25
N THR A 106 2.30 -3.26 4.51
CA THR A 106 1.81 -4.57 4.93
C THR A 106 0.37 -4.42 5.45
N LEU A 107 -0.53 -5.20 4.87
CA LEU A 107 -1.96 -5.19 5.11
C LEU A 107 -2.41 -6.50 5.74
N SER A 108 -3.19 -6.43 6.81
CA SER A 108 -3.94 -7.56 7.37
C SER A 108 -5.38 -7.52 6.85
N HIS A 109 -5.95 -8.64 6.41
CA HIS A 109 -7.26 -8.64 5.75
C HIS A 109 -8.02 -9.97 5.83
N GLY A 110 -9.31 -9.96 5.50
CA GLY A 110 -10.17 -11.14 5.43
C GLY A 110 -10.11 -11.92 4.11
N ALA A 111 -10.88 -13.02 4.01
CA ALA A 111 -10.95 -13.88 2.81
C ALA A 111 -11.62 -13.24 1.58
N GLY A 112 -12.26 -12.08 1.73
CA GLY A 112 -12.89 -11.31 0.64
C GLY A 112 -12.07 -10.13 0.13
N PHE A 113 -10.83 -10.00 0.59
CA PHE A 113 -9.95 -8.90 0.22
C PHE A 113 -9.49 -9.03 -1.23
N THR A 114 -9.53 -7.91 -1.94
CA THR A 114 -8.96 -7.77 -3.28
C THR A 114 -8.23 -6.44 -3.35
N ILE A 115 -7.13 -6.43 -4.09
CA ILE A 115 -6.28 -5.26 -4.29
C ILE A 115 -5.97 -5.09 -5.78
N GLU A 116 -5.98 -3.86 -6.26
CA GLU A 116 -5.57 -3.46 -7.60
C GLU A 116 -4.58 -2.30 -7.45
N LEU A 117 -3.29 -2.57 -7.68
CA LEU A 117 -2.24 -1.55 -7.59
C LEU A 117 -2.33 -0.54 -8.74
N THR A 118 -1.75 0.63 -8.54
CA THR A 118 -1.60 1.64 -9.58
C THR A 118 -0.79 1.11 -10.76
N ASN A 119 -1.17 1.54 -11.97
CA ASN A 119 -0.41 1.32 -13.19
C ASN A 119 0.52 2.50 -13.53
N LYS A 120 0.60 3.49 -12.65
CA LYS A 120 1.41 4.72 -12.78
C LYS A 120 2.58 4.68 -11.81
N ALA A 121 3.46 3.70 -11.99
CA ALA A 121 4.66 3.50 -11.20
C ALA A 121 5.69 2.76 -12.05
N MET A 122 6.97 2.84 -11.67
CA MET A 122 8.03 2.09 -12.33
C MET A 122 7.89 0.58 -12.04
N VAL A 123 7.63 0.24 -10.78
CA VAL A 123 7.29 -1.11 -10.33
C VAL A 123 6.14 -1.01 -9.36
N ALA A 124 5.13 -1.86 -9.49
CA ALA A 124 4.07 -2.01 -8.52
C ALA A 124 3.72 -3.49 -8.44
N ASP A 125 4.02 -4.12 -7.31
CA ASP A 125 3.74 -5.54 -7.11
C ASP A 125 3.34 -5.82 -5.65
N TYR A 126 2.68 -6.95 -5.44
CA TYR A 126 2.26 -7.39 -4.12
C TYR A 126 2.30 -8.90 -3.99
N ARG A 127 2.42 -9.36 -2.75
CA ARG A 127 2.29 -10.78 -2.40
C ARG A 127 1.36 -10.96 -1.22
N THR A 128 0.38 -11.85 -1.42
CA THR A 128 -0.56 -12.26 -0.38
C THR A 128 -0.18 -13.62 0.19
N ASN A 129 0.10 -13.66 1.49
CA ASN A 129 0.33 -14.85 2.28
C ASN A 129 -0.80 -15.00 3.31
N SER A 130 -1.75 -15.88 3.02
CA SER A 130 -2.96 -16.10 3.84
C SER A 130 -3.81 -14.82 4.00
N ASN A 131 -3.76 -14.19 5.16
CA ASN A 131 -4.51 -13.00 5.54
C ASN A 131 -3.63 -11.74 5.59
N SER A 132 -2.39 -11.85 5.13
CA SER A 132 -1.45 -10.73 5.06
C SER A 132 -1.05 -10.47 3.61
N THR A 133 -1.06 -9.22 3.20
CA THR A 133 -0.58 -8.77 1.89
C THR A 133 0.50 -7.71 2.08
N THR A 134 1.69 -7.98 1.55
CA THR A 134 2.76 -6.96 1.46
C THR A 134 2.80 -6.45 0.02
N LEU A 135 2.87 -5.14 -0.16
CA LEU A 135 2.94 -4.48 -1.47
C LEU A 135 4.11 -3.51 -1.50
N ILE A 136 4.67 -3.31 -2.69
CA ILE A 136 5.71 -2.33 -2.97
C ILE A 136 5.36 -1.57 -4.25
N ILE A 137 5.41 -0.25 -4.18
CA ILE A 137 5.20 0.67 -5.30
C ILE A 137 6.43 1.57 -5.40
N VAL A 138 7.15 1.48 -6.51
CA VAL A 138 8.41 2.17 -6.77
C VAL A 138 8.20 3.29 -7.77
N ALA A 139 8.69 4.48 -7.44
CA ALA A 139 8.56 5.72 -8.18
C ALA A 139 7.12 5.98 -8.67
N PRO A 140 6.14 6.12 -7.76
CA PRO A 140 4.77 6.46 -8.14
C PRO A 140 4.71 7.79 -8.90
N GLU A 141 3.92 7.83 -9.97
CA GLU A 141 3.70 9.03 -10.81
C GLU A 141 2.38 9.74 -10.49
N SER A 142 1.61 9.22 -9.53
CA SER A 142 0.39 9.83 -9.02
C SER A 142 0.18 9.49 -7.54
N ASP A 143 -0.68 10.27 -6.88
CA ASP A 143 -1.02 10.05 -5.47
C ASP A 143 -1.81 8.76 -5.24
N GLU A 144 -2.51 8.24 -6.26
CA GLU A 144 -3.24 6.96 -6.18
C GLU A 144 -2.27 5.77 -6.11
N LEU A 145 -2.31 5.04 -4.99
CA LEU A 145 -1.45 3.88 -4.76
C LEU A 145 -2.13 2.57 -5.18
N PHE A 146 -3.32 2.30 -4.64
CA PHE A 146 -4.06 1.08 -4.94
C PHE A 146 -5.54 1.19 -4.59
N LYS A 147 -6.37 0.45 -5.34
CA LYS A 147 -7.78 0.22 -5.01
C LYS A 147 -7.92 -1.06 -4.23
N VAL A 148 -8.88 -1.09 -3.33
CA VAL A 148 -9.15 -2.22 -2.45
C VAL A 148 -10.66 -2.42 -2.32
N SER A 149 -11.05 -3.68 -2.19
CA SER A 149 -12.38 -4.07 -1.75
C SER A 149 -12.26 -5.11 -0.64
N GLY A 150 -13.08 -4.96 0.41
CA GLY A 150 -13.08 -5.77 1.61
C GLY A 150 -12.39 -5.11 2.80
N ASP A 151 -12.47 -5.79 3.95
CA ASP A 151 -11.93 -5.30 5.21
C ASP A 151 -10.41 -5.46 5.24
N PHE A 152 -9.70 -4.42 5.71
CA PHE A 152 -8.25 -4.48 5.92
C PHE A 152 -7.78 -3.52 7.02
N THR A 153 -6.64 -3.84 7.61
CA THR A 153 -5.88 -3.00 8.55
C THR A 153 -4.48 -2.80 7.99
N ILE A 154 -3.94 -1.59 8.13
CA ILE A 154 -2.55 -1.29 7.76
C ILE A 154 -1.70 -1.62 8.98
N GLU A 155 -0.92 -2.70 8.88
CA GLU A 155 -0.03 -3.15 9.96
C GLU A 155 1.29 -2.39 9.94
N GLU A 156 1.79 -2.09 8.74
CA GLU A 156 3.05 -1.40 8.54
C GLU A 156 3.00 -0.57 7.24
N ILE A 157 3.63 0.60 7.27
CA ILE A 157 3.89 1.43 6.10
C ILE A 157 5.28 2.05 6.19
N ILE A 158 6.02 1.92 5.09
CA ILE A 158 7.30 2.57 4.87
C ILE A 158 7.17 3.40 3.61
N VAL A 159 7.36 4.71 3.73
CA VAL A 159 7.51 5.61 2.58
C VAL A 159 8.95 6.03 2.55
N ALA A 160 9.62 5.92 1.41
CA ALA A 160 11.02 6.26 1.26
C ALA A 160 11.20 7.30 0.14
N ASN A 161 12.13 8.23 0.34
CA ASN A 161 12.68 9.09 -0.69
C ASN A 161 14.11 8.63 -1.02
N ALA A 162 14.82 9.36 -1.90
CA ALA A 162 16.17 9.00 -2.35
C ALA A 162 17.22 8.80 -1.24
N ASN A 163 16.97 9.32 -0.02
CA ASN A 163 17.95 9.40 1.05
C ASN A 163 17.50 8.73 2.36
N SER A 164 16.20 8.65 2.63
CA SER A 164 15.68 8.16 3.91
C SER A 164 14.20 7.79 3.85
N GLN A 165 13.74 7.14 4.92
CA GLN A 165 12.32 7.04 5.21
C GLN A 165 11.70 8.45 5.42
N VAL A 166 10.48 8.60 4.94
CA VAL A 166 9.64 9.80 5.00
C VAL A 166 8.64 9.64 6.14
N SER A 167 8.41 10.69 6.91
CA SER A 167 7.40 10.67 7.97
C SER A 167 6.00 10.63 7.36
N ILE A 168 5.15 9.72 7.84
CA ILE A 168 3.78 9.56 7.33
C ILE A 168 2.72 9.90 8.38
N ALA A 169 1.73 10.70 7.98
CA ALA A 169 0.50 10.93 8.74
C ALA A 169 -0.58 9.93 8.29
N MET A 170 -1.09 9.13 9.23
CA MET A 170 -2.22 8.24 9.00
C MET A 170 -3.54 9.04 9.01
N PRO A 171 -4.61 8.57 8.35
CA PRO A 171 -5.89 9.26 8.38
C PRO A 171 -6.44 9.29 9.81
N THR A 172 -6.77 10.48 10.32
CA THR A 172 -7.24 10.67 11.71
C THR A 172 -8.74 10.83 11.83
N GLU A 173 -9.46 10.85 10.72
CA GLU A 173 -10.90 11.07 10.66
C GLU A 173 -11.63 9.82 10.18
N LEU A 174 -12.83 9.61 10.72
CA LEU A 174 -13.76 8.61 10.22
C LEU A 174 -14.19 9.00 8.80
N THR A 175 -13.91 8.15 7.82
CA THR A 175 -14.38 8.37 6.44
C THR A 175 -15.46 7.37 6.06
N LEU A 176 -16.39 7.80 5.21
CA LEU A 176 -17.46 6.97 4.65
C LEU A 176 -17.41 7.11 3.13
N SER A 177 -17.31 5.98 2.43
CA SER A 177 -17.29 5.99 0.98
C SER A 177 -18.65 6.26 0.34
N GLN A 178 -18.61 6.59 -0.94
CA GLN A 178 -19.79 6.52 -1.80
C GLN A 178 -20.30 5.09 -1.88
N ALA A 179 -21.61 4.96 -1.79
CA ALA A 179 -22.30 3.70 -2.02
C ALA A 179 -22.05 3.20 -3.45
N TYR A 180 -21.62 1.95 -3.60
CA TYR A 180 -21.51 1.28 -4.89
C TYR A 180 -22.16 -0.11 -4.86
N PRO A 181 -22.97 -0.47 -5.87
CA PRO A 181 -23.44 0.39 -6.97
C PRO A 181 -24.36 1.53 -6.50
N ASN A 182 -24.40 2.65 -7.19
CA ASN A 182 -25.41 3.69 -6.99
C ASN A 182 -25.80 4.29 -8.35
N PRO A 183 -27.02 4.06 -8.89
CA PRO A 183 -28.17 3.39 -8.24
C PRO A 183 -27.98 1.87 -7.99
N PHE A 184 -28.66 1.32 -6.98
CA PHE A 184 -28.59 -0.10 -6.60
C PHE A 184 -29.94 -0.83 -6.59
N ASN A 185 -29.93 -2.16 -6.59
CA ASN A 185 -31.13 -3.01 -6.46
C ASN A 185 -30.84 -4.42 -5.90
N PRO A 186 -31.32 -4.82 -4.71
CA PRO A 186 -31.74 -3.99 -3.58
C PRO A 186 -30.58 -3.74 -2.60
N SER A 187 -29.35 -4.09 -2.95
CA SER A 187 -28.18 -3.93 -2.08
C SER A 187 -27.09 -3.04 -2.66
N THR A 188 -26.43 -2.28 -1.79
CA THR A 188 -25.22 -1.50 -2.08
C THR A 188 -24.20 -1.70 -0.96
N THR A 189 -22.93 -1.48 -1.25
CA THR A 189 -21.84 -1.51 -0.26
C THR A 189 -21.25 -0.13 -0.08
N MET A 190 -20.81 0.17 1.15
CA MET A 190 -20.03 1.36 1.51
C MET A 190 -18.89 0.91 2.41
N ASP A 191 -17.76 1.57 2.31
CA ASP A 191 -16.57 1.34 3.11
C ASP A 191 -16.43 2.45 4.14
N VAL A 192 -16.03 2.07 5.34
CA VAL A 192 -15.83 2.96 6.48
C VAL A 192 -14.40 2.79 6.94
N TYR A 193 -13.60 3.85 6.87
CA TYR A 193 -12.29 3.85 7.52
C TYR A 193 -12.41 4.36 8.94
N VAL A 194 -11.99 3.54 9.90
CA VAL A 194 -11.97 3.83 11.33
C VAL A 194 -10.53 4.13 11.73
N PRO A 195 -10.21 5.37 12.16
CA PRO A 195 -8.83 5.80 12.42
C PRO A 195 -8.25 5.26 13.74
N ALA A 196 -9.08 4.76 14.64
CA ALA A 196 -8.68 4.13 15.91
C ALA A 196 -9.84 3.30 16.47
N ASP A 197 -9.53 2.24 17.22
CA ASP A 197 -10.51 1.42 17.93
C ASP A 197 -11.52 2.29 18.71
N GLY A 198 -12.82 2.14 18.41
CA GLY A 198 -13.83 3.02 19.00
C GLY A 198 -15.27 2.64 18.69
N PHE A 199 -16.22 3.36 19.29
CA PHE A 199 -17.64 3.15 19.01
C PHE A 199 -18.05 3.90 17.74
N VAL A 200 -18.59 3.17 16.77
CA VAL A 200 -19.04 3.70 15.48
C VAL A 200 -20.52 3.37 15.28
N SER A 201 -21.27 4.33 14.74
CA SER A 201 -22.66 4.11 14.32
C SER A 201 -22.86 4.54 12.87
N LEU A 202 -23.51 3.67 12.09
CA LEU A 202 -23.94 3.93 10.72
C LEU A 202 -25.45 3.86 10.64
N SER A 203 -26.08 4.99 10.35
CA SER A 203 -27.54 5.13 10.27
C SER A 203 -27.98 5.58 8.88
N VAL A 204 -29.16 5.11 8.45
CA VAL A 204 -29.77 5.48 7.17
C VAL A 204 -30.97 6.37 7.41
N TYR A 205 -31.08 7.44 6.62
CA TYR A 205 -32.12 8.45 6.70
C TYR A 205 -32.85 8.59 5.36
N ASN A 206 -34.16 8.85 5.39
CA ASN A 206 -34.90 9.25 4.21
C ASN A 206 -34.74 10.77 3.93
N VAL A 207 -35.32 11.25 2.81
CA VAL A 207 -35.27 12.68 2.44
C VAL A 207 -35.95 13.62 3.44
N MET A 208 -36.78 13.11 4.35
CA MET A 208 -37.39 13.86 5.45
C MET A 208 -36.52 13.87 6.72
N GLY A 209 -35.33 13.28 6.69
CA GLY A 209 -34.42 13.19 7.84
C GLY A 209 -34.84 12.17 8.90
N GLN A 210 -35.81 11.29 8.59
CA GLN A 210 -36.20 10.22 9.52
C GLN A 210 -35.24 9.06 9.38
N LYS A 211 -34.71 8.56 10.50
CA LYS A 211 -33.91 7.34 10.52
C LYS A 211 -34.80 6.14 10.14
N VAL A 212 -34.46 5.47 9.05
CA VAL A 212 -35.21 4.33 8.50
C VAL A 212 -34.51 3.00 8.74
N ASP A 213 -33.20 3.03 8.99
CA ASP A 213 -32.39 1.83 9.21
C ASP A 213 -31.13 2.15 10.03
N MET A 214 -30.50 1.11 10.58
CA MET A 214 -29.23 1.18 11.31
C MET A 214 -28.35 0.01 10.87
N LEU A 215 -27.30 0.34 10.12
CA LEU A 215 -26.42 -0.64 9.49
C LEU A 215 -25.42 -1.20 10.50
N HIS A 216 -24.93 -0.33 11.39
CA HIS A 216 -24.01 -0.69 12.45
C HIS A 216 -24.19 0.23 13.65
N SER A 217 -23.95 -0.31 14.85
CA SER A 217 -23.92 0.44 16.11
C SER A 217 -23.16 -0.37 17.15
N GLY A 218 -21.86 -0.12 17.25
CA GLY A 218 -20.99 -0.88 18.16
C GLY A 218 -19.52 -0.52 17.99
N ASN A 219 -18.66 -1.20 18.75
CA ASN A 219 -17.23 -1.04 18.61
C ASN A 219 -16.74 -1.57 17.25
N MET A 220 -15.86 -0.82 16.61
CA MET A 220 -15.11 -1.22 15.43
C MET A 220 -13.62 -1.04 15.72
N SER A 221 -12.81 -1.95 15.22
CA SER A 221 -11.35 -1.81 15.30
C SER A 221 -10.86 -0.79 14.28
N GLU A 222 -9.64 -0.30 14.46
CA GLU A 222 -8.91 0.47 13.45
C GLU A 222 -8.84 -0.30 12.12
N GLY A 223 -9.01 0.44 11.02
CA GLY A 223 -8.93 -0.09 9.66
C GLY A 223 -10.16 0.22 8.81
N ASN A 224 -10.16 -0.33 7.60
CA ASN A 224 -11.26 -0.22 6.67
C ASN A 224 -12.26 -1.36 6.85
N HIS A 225 -13.55 -1.03 6.86
CA HIS A 225 -14.65 -1.97 7.05
C HIS A 225 -15.71 -1.80 5.97
N SER A 226 -16.12 -2.90 5.35
CA SER A 226 -17.08 -2.92 4.27
C SER A 226 -18.47 -3.29 4.77
N ILE A 227 -19.42 -2.36 4.64
CA ILE A 227 -20.79 -2.48 5.15
C ILE A 227 -21.77 -2.60 3.98
N THR A 228 -22.42 -3.76 3.88
CA THR A 228 -23.48 -4.00 2.89
C THR A 228 -24.85 -3.60 3.44
N TRP A 229 -25.55 -2.73 2.74
CA TRP A 229 -26.93 -2.38 3.05
C TRP A 229 -27.90 -3.08 2.08
N ASN A 230 -28.90 -3.78 2.62
CA ASN A 230 -29.98 -4.39 1.84
C ASN A 230 -31.30 -3.68 2.13
N ALA A 231 -31.77 -2.89 1.16
CA ALA A 231 -32.98 -2.07 1.27
C ALA A 231 -34.24 -2.77 0.73
N SER A 232 -34.27 -4.11 0.65
CA SER A 232 -35.39 -4.86 0.05
C SER A 232 -36.74 -4.65 0.75
N SER A 233 -36.73 -4.27 2.03
CA SER A 233 -37.92 -3.95 2.83
C SER A 233 -38.36 -2.48 2.74
N LEU A 234 -37.60 -1.64 2.04
CA LEU A 234 -37.83 -0.21 1.93
C LEU A 234 -38.39 0.17 0.56
N THR A 235 -39.14 1.26 0.51
CA THR A 235 -39.70 1.79 -0.72
C THR A 235 -38.61 2.38 -1.62
N SER A 236 -38.78 2.35 -2.94
CA SER A 236 -37.85 3.03 -3.85
C SER A 236 -37.82 4.53 -3.57
N GLY A 237 -36.62 5.10 -3.47
CA GLY A 237 -36.42 6.51 -3.14
C GLY A 237 -34.96 6.85 -2.92
N MET A 238 -34.70 8.09 -2.53
CA MET A 238 -33.36 8.52 -2.12
C MET A 238 -33.19 8.40 -0.61
N TYR A 239 -32.00 7.97 -0.22
CA TYR A 239 -31.59 7.76 1.16
C TYR A 239 -30.21 8.35 1.39
N PHE A 240 -29.96 8.77 2.63
CA PHE A 240 -28.67 9.30 3.07
C PHE A 240 -28.12 8.40 4.15
N VAL A 241 -26.84 8.03 4.04
CA VAL A 241 -26.12 7.28 5.06
C VAL A 241 -25.21 8.25 5.81
N ARG A 242 -25.15 8.12 7.13
CA ARG A 242 -24.30 8.93 8.00
C ARG A 242 -23.56 8.00 8.94
N ALA A 243 -22.25 8.21 9.03
CA ALA A 243 -21.35 7.56 9.97
C ALA A 243 -20.95 8.55 11.07
N GLU A 244 -20.86 8.08 12.31
CA GLU A 244 -20.43 8.85 13.48
C GLU A 244 -19.53 7.98 14.35
N SER A 245 -18.44 8.55 14.86
CA SER A 245 -17.57 7.94 15.88
C SER A 245 -17.61 8.78 17.16
N THR A 246 -17.50 8.12 18.32
CA THR A 246 -17.50 8.78 19.64
C THR A 246 -16.29 8.39 20.48
#